data_AF-A0A8C5GLB6-F1
#
_entry.id   AF-A0A8C5GLB6-F1
#
_cell.length_a   1.000
_cell.length_b   1.000
_cell.length_c   1.000
_cell.angle_alpha   90.00
_cell.angle_beta   90.00
_cell.angle_gamma   90.00
#
_symmetry.space_group_name_H-M   'P 1'
#
loop_
_entity.id
_entity.type
_entity.pdbx_description
1 polymer ?
#
loop_
_entity_poly.entity_id
_entity_poly.type
_entity_poly.pdbx_seq_one_letter_code
_entity_poly.pdbx_strand_id
1 'polypeptide(L)'
;VTDYVLSYLTLVKVSGYQGDNVTLHLGAEPSWTLEHIEWYIFTNNTWIATYRNKIPNTGWRPQYRGRLSLDTHTGDLTIHNLRSEDALEYTAYVLNTLREDVVRKIKVTVKQPPLTPSIQTVTNMSVSGRCLLVMLCSSLDEDVELSWDSEPPAQGFYRGNHGGPGVSVFLLMFINSTYDSARVNCSSSTTTDNIRKSSSQVIRPTCAGKNILFISNQPTTHNL
;
A
#
# COMPACT_ATOMS: atom_id res chain seq x y z
N VAL A 1 -9.17 30.14 -25.94
CA VAL A 1 -10.02 30.05 -24.73
C VAL A 1 -9.29 30.79 -23.62
N THR A 2 -9.89 31.82 -23.02
CA THR A 2 -9.25 32.77 -22.09
C THR A 2 -9.11 32.17 -20.67
N ASP A 3 -8.06 32.58 -19.94
CA ASP A 3 -7.73 32.14 -18.56
C ASP A 3 -8.87 32.25 -17.54
N TYR A 4 -9.87 33.10 -17.80
CA TYR A 4 -11.02 33.31 -16.93
C TYR A 4 -11.95 32.11 -16.78
N VAL A 5 -12.02 31.20 -17.76
CA VAL A 5 -12.87 29.98 -17.64
C VAL A 5 -12.17 28.91 -16.77
N LEU A 6 -10.84 28.94 -16.70
CA LEU A 6 -10.03 27.96 -15.94
C LEU A 6 -10.06 28.18 -14.41
N SER A 7 -10.56 29.32 -13.93
CA SER A 7 -10.60 29.69 -12.50
C SER A 7 -11.78 29.11 -11.72
N TYR A 8 -12.81 28.59 -12.41
CA TYR A 8 -13.99 27.96 -11.81
C TYR A 8 -14.02 26.43 -11.92
N LEU A 9 -12.97 25.82 -12.47
CA LEU A 9 -12.90 24.37 -12.58
C LEU A 9 -12.66 23.73 -11.22
N THR A 10 -13.58 22.87 -10.79
CA THR A 10 -13.42 22.06 -9.57
C THR A 10 -12.19 21.17 -9.71
N LEU A 11 -11.22 21.38 -8.82
CA LEU A 11 -10.05 20.51 -8.72
C LEU A 11 -10.45 19.18 -8.06
N VAL A 12 -10.40 18.11 -8.83
CA VAL A 12 -10.59 16.75 -8.32
C VAL A 12 -9.28 16.26 -7.72
N LYS A 13 -9.33 15.60 -6.56
CA LYS A 13 -8.15 14.99 -5.94
C LYS A 13 -8.26 13.49 -6.06
N VAL A 14 -7.19 12.85 -6.52
CA VAL A 14 -7.08 11.40 -6.59
C VAL A 14 -5.80 10.99 -5.89
N SER A 15 -5.85 9.93 -5.09
CA SER A 15 -4.65 9.37 -4.47
C SER A 15 -4.41 7.93 -4.94
N GLY A 16 -3.15 7.54 -5.04
CA GLY A 16 -2.72 6.20 -5.38
C GLY A 16 -1.41 5.85 -4.70
N TYR A 17 -1.11 4.56 -4.56
CA TYR A 17 0.15 4.11 -3.98
C TYR A 17 1.22 3.93 -5.04
N GLN A 18 2.48 4.14 -4.66
CA GLN A 18 3.60 3.86 -5.55
C GLN A 18 3.56 2.40 -6.03
N GLY A 19 3.75 2.21 -7.34
CA GLY A 19 3.65 0.90 -7.99
C GLY A 19 2.25 0.52 -8.49
N ASP A 20 1.20 1.20 -8.03
CA ASP A 20 -0.17 0.93 -8.48
C ASP A 20 -0.53 1.59 -9.81
N ASN A 21 -1.73 1.28 -10.30
CA ASN A 21 -2.37 2.00 -11.37
C ASN A 21 -3.38 3.00 -10.79
N VAL A 22 -3.49 4.18 -11.40
CA VAL A 22 -4.52 5.17 -11.09
C VAL A 22 -5.22 5.59 -12.36
N THR A 23 -6.54 5.64 -12.34
CA THR A 23 -7.35 6.15 -13.45
C THR A 23 -7.82 7.56 -13.12
N LEU A 24 -7.53 8.47 -14.03
CA LEU A 24 -7.93 9.86 -13.95
C LEU A 24 -9.20 10.03 -14.78
N HIS A 25 -10.33 10.18 -14.07
CA HIS A 25 -11.63 10.30 -14.72
C HIS A 25 -11.81 11.70 -15.30
N LEU A 26 -11.98 11.78 -16.62
CA LEU A 26 -12.26 13.02 -17.32
C LEU A 26 -13.69 13.48 -17.02
N GLY A 27 -14.62 12.53 -16.98
CA GLY A 27 -16.04 12.77 -16.74
C GLY A 27 -16.72 13.39 -17.95
N ALA A 28 -16.46 12.86 -19.15
CA ALA A 28 -17.30 13.11 -20.32
C ALA A 28 -18.66 12.41 -20.16
N GLU A 29 -19.70 12.97 -20.79
CA GLU A 29 -21.01 12.31 -20.80
C GLU A 29 -20.91 10.96 -21.54
N PRO A 30 -21.43 9.86 -20.97
CA PRO A 30 -21.34 8.54 -21.59
C PRO A 30 -21.99 8.43 -22.97
N SER A 31 -22.92 9.33 -23.31
CA SER A 31 -23.59 9.40 -24.61
C SER A 31 -22.75 10.10 -25.69
N TRP A 32 -21.65 10.77 -25.31
CA TRP A 32 -20.84 11.54 -26.25
C TRP A 32 -20.02 10.63 -27.17
N THR A 33 -19.96 11.02 -28.44
CA THR A 33 -18.95 10.52 -29.38
C THR A 33 -17.78 11.50 -29.37
N LEU A 34 -16.65 11.08 -28.81
CA LEU A 34 -15.48 11.93 -28.64
C LEU A 34 -14.73 12.10 -29.96
N GLU A 35 -14.46 13.35 -30.35
CA GLU A 35 -13.69 13.70 -31.55
C GLU A 35 -12.22 13.94 -31.19
N HIS A 36 -11.97 14.56 -30.02
CA HIS A 36 -10.65 15.01 -29.62
C HIS A 36 -10.47 14.94 -28.11
N ILE A 37 -9.36 14.36 -27.66
CA ILE A 37 -8.99 14.25 -26.23
C ILE A 37 -7.54 14.71 -26.06
N GLU A 38 -7.27 15.46 -25.00
CA GLU A 38 -5.92 15.92 -24.65
C GLU A 38 -5.70 15.85 -23.15
N TRP A 39 -4.54 15.33 -22.75
CA TRP A 39 -4.06 15.33 -21.39
C TRP A 39 -2.75 16.09 -21.29
N TYR A 40 -2.67 16.95 -20.27
CA TYR A 40 -1.54 17.83 -20.02
C TYR A 40 -1.04 17.72 -18.59
N ILE A 41 0.24 18.00 -18.42
CA ILE A 41 0.88 18.34 -17.13
C ILE A 41 1.50 19.74 -17.20
N PHE A 42 1.91 20.27 -16.05
CA PHE A 42 2.57 21.59 -15.92
C PHE A 42 1.76 22.73 -16.56
N THR A 43 0.67 23.12 -15.89
CA THR A 43 -0.20 24.25 -16.27
C THR A 43 -0.67 24.21 -17.74
N ASN A 44 -1.02 23.03 -18.25
CA ASN A 44 -1.61 22.81 -19.57
C ASN A 44 -0.66 22.95 -20.78
N ASN A 45 0.64 23.05 -20.55
CA ASN A 45 1.59 23.33 -21.63
C ASN A 45 2.27 22.08 -22.17
N THR A 46 2.11 20.93 -21.51
CA THR A 46 2.89 19.71 -21.80
C THR A 46 1.97 18.52 -22.06
N TRP A 47 1.72 18.19 -23.33
CA TRP A 47 0.98 16.97 -23.70
C TRP A 47 1.66 15.71 -23.20
N ILE A 48 0.83 14.80 -22.67
CA ILE A 48 1.24 13.43 -22.29
C ILE A 48 0.44 12.35 -23.02
N ALA A 49 -0.82 12.64 -23.36
CA ALA A 49 -1.67 11.77 -24.14
C ALA A 49 -2.64 12.58 -24.99
N THR A 50 -2.93 12.12 -26.20
CA THR A 50 -3.89 12.75 -27.11
C THR A 50 -4.66 11.71 -27.90
N TYR A 51 -5.88 12.04 -28.29
CA TYR A 51 -6.64 11.34 -29.32
C TYR A 51 -7.12 12.36 -30.35
N ARG A 52 -6.65 12.24 -31.59
CA ARG A 52 -7.01 13.14 -32.69
C ARG A 52 -7.16 12.35 -33.97
N ASN A 53 -8.13 12.70 -34.82
CA ASN A 53 -8.36 12.00 -36.09
C ASN A 53 -8.46 10.47 -35.94
N LYS A 54 -9.07 10.01 -34.84
CA LYS A 54 -9.18 8.58 -34.49
C LYS A 54 -7.87 7.87 -34.15
N ILE A 55 -6.80 8.61 -33.84
CA ILE A 55 -5.49 8.06 -33.50
C ILE A 55 -5.12 8.45 -32.07
N PRO A 56 -5.01 7.48 -31.14
CA PRO A 56 -4.47 7.73 -29.81
C PRO A 56 -2.94 7.80 -29.87
N ASN A 57 -2.35 8.70 -29.08
CA ASN A 57 -0.92 8.82 -28.90
C ASN A 57 -0.60 9.10 -27.43
N THR A 58 0.12 8.17 -26.80
CA THR A 58 0.61 8.28 -25.41
C THR A 58 2.15 8.37 -25.34
N GLY A 59 2.80 8.54 -26.50
CA GLY A 59 4.26 8.54 -26.65
C GLY A 59 4.91 9.92 -26.57
N TRP A 60 4.18 10.96 -26.15
CA TRP A 60 4.67 12.35 -26.13
C TRP A 60 5.88 12.57 -25.22
N ARG A 61 6.05 11.72 -24.20
CA ARG A 61 6.96 11.95 -23.08
C ARG A 61 7.65 10.64 -22.66
N PRO A 62 9.00 10.55 -22.73
CA PRO A 62 9.73 9.31 -22.45
C PRO A 62 9.47 8.73 -21.05
N GLN A 63 9.27 9.57 -20.04
CA GLN A 63 9.01 9.14 -18.66
C GLN A 63 7.69 8.35 -18.50
N TYR A 64 6.79 8.47 -19.46
CA TYR A 64 5.50 7.78 -19.49
C TYR A 64 5.47 6.59 -20.46
N ARG A 65 6.59 6.28 -21.11
CA ARG A 65 6.66 5.20 -22.11
C ARG A 65 6.21 3.87 -21.51
N GLY A 66 5.16 3.30 -22.10
CA GLY A 66 4.56 2.04 -21.64
C GLY A 66 3.74 2.14 -20.35
N ARG A 67 3.50 3.35 -19.82
CA ARG A 67 2.78 3.58 -18.56
C ARG A 67 1.44 4.29 -18.72
N LEU A 68 1.07 4.73 -19.91
CA LEU A 68 -0.19 5.44 -20.14
C LEU A 68 -1.13 4.64 -21.03
N SER A 69 -2.36 4.47 -20.57
CA SER A 69 -3.48 3.93 -21.34
C SER A 69 -4.58 4.99 -21.43
N LEU A 70 -4.93 5.42 -22.65
CA LEU A 70 -5.99 6.37 -22.91
C LEU A 70 -7.23 5.62 -23.40
N ASP A 71 -8.33 5.72 -22.68
CA ASP A 71 -9.63 5.24 -23.14
C ASP A 71 -10.26 6.30 -24.06
N THR A 72 -10.38 5.96 -25.34
CA THR A 72 -10.91 6.89 -26.35
C THR A 72 -12.43 7.00 -26.35
N HIS A 73 -13.14 6.15 -25.60
CA HIS A 73 -14.59 6.22 -25.45
C HIS A 73 -14.98 7.15 -24.30
N THR A 74 -14.29 7.07 -23.17
CA THR A 74 -14.59 7.87 -21.97
C THR A 74 -13.71 9.13 -21.85
N GLY A 75 -12.53 9.12 -22.49
CA GLY A 75 -11.52 10.15 -22.33
C GLY A 75 -10.60 9.94 -21.12
N ASP A 76 -10.84 8.89 -20.33
CA ASP A 76 -10.10 8.61 -19.10
C ASP A 76 -8.65 8.19 -19.39
N LEU A 77 -7.74 8.61 -18.51
CA LEU A 77 -6.33 8.27 -18.60
C LEU A 77 -5.91 7.43 -17.41
N THR A 78 -5.43 6.21 -17.67
CA THR A 78 -4.79 5.38 -16.65
C THR A 78 -3.28 5.55 -16.69
N ILE A 79 -2.71 5.88 -15.53
CA ILE A 79 -1.26 5.88 -15.29
C ILE A 79 -0.92 4.57 -14.57
N HIS A 80 -0.09 3.75 -15.19
CA HIS A 80 0.39 2.49 -14.64
C HIS A 80 1.71 2.66 -13.91
N ASN A 81 1.93 1.83 -12.89
CA ASN A 81 3.15 1.82 -12.08
C ASN A 81 3.51 3.24 -11.62
N LEU A 82 2.62 3.81 -10.80
CA LEU A 82 2.66 5.16 -10.30
C LEU A 82 3.97 5.44 -9.56
N ARG A 83 4.57 6.60 -9.80
CA ARG A 83 5.83 7.02 -9.20
C ARG A 83 5.67 8.32 -8.45
N SER A 84 6.58 8.62 -7.52
CA SER A 84 6.60 9.90 -6.80
C SER A 84 6.55 11.11 -7.74
N GLU A 85 7.19 11.03 -8.91
CA GLU A 85 7.23 12.11 -9.89
C GLU A 85 5.90 12.32 -10.63
N ASP A 86 4.99 11.36 -10.57
CA ASP A 86 3.65 11.46 -11.16
C ASP A 86 2.68 12.26 -10.27
N ALA A 87 3.09 12.68 -9.06
CA ALA A 87 2.31 13.50 -8.11
C ALA A 87 2.15 14.95 -8.59
N LEU A 88 1.44 15.12 -9.70
CA LEU A 88 1.27 16.38 -10.41
C LEU A 88 -0.21 16.77 -10.52
N GLU A 89 -0.45 18.02 -10.93
CA GLU A 89 -1.74 18.42 -11.47
C GLU A 89 -1.80 18.08 -12.96
N TYR A 90 -2.86 17.39 -13.33
CA TYR A 90 -3.20 17.00 -14.68
C TYR A 90 -4.40 17.81 -15.12
N THR A 91 -4.39 18.24 -16.37
CA THR A 91 -5.58 18.79 -17.01
C THR A 91 -5.97 17.92 -18.17
N ALA A 92 -7.26 17.67 -18.28
CA ALA A 92 -7.85 16.98 -19.41
C ALA A 92 -8.75 17.95 -20.17
N TYR A 93 -8.73 17.85 -21.49
CA TYR A 93 -9.66 18.52 -22.39
C TYR A 93 -10.28 17.47 -23.30
N VAL A 94 -11.59 17.53 -23.49
CA VAL A 94 -12.30 16.70 -24.46
C VAL A 94 -13.24 17.57 -25.29
N LEU A 95 -13.41 17.19 -26.55
CA LEU A 95 -14.39 17.76 -27.48
C LEU A 95 -15.15 16.62 -28.16
N ASN A 96 -16.49 16.70 -28.15
CA ASN A 96 -17.33 15.74 -28.86
C ASN A 96 -17.63 16.19 -30.30
N THR A 97 -18.27 15.31 -31.09
CA THR A 97 -18.65 15.59 -32.48
C THR A 97 -19.70 16.70 -32.63
N LEU A 98 -20.40 17.05 -31.55
CA LEU A 98 -21.37 18.15 -31.49
C LEU A 98 -20.74 19.49 -31.07
N ARG A 99 -19.40 19.53 -30.94
CA ARG A 99 -18.62 20.70 -30.50
C ARG A 99 -18.87 21.11 -29.04
N GLU A 100 -19.35 20.19 -28.22
CA GLU A 100 -19.41 20.36 -26.76
C GLU A 100 -18.07 19.91 -26.16
N ASP A 101 -17.58 20.68 -25.19
CA ASP A 101 -16.30 20.44 -24.55
C ASP A 101 -16.39 20.34 -23.03
N VAL A 102 -15.45 19.60 -22.45
CA VAL A 102 -15.24 19.52 -21.00
C VAL A 102 -13.76 19.68 -20.70
N VAL A 103 -13.45 20.49 -19.68
CA VAL A 103 -12.12 20.58 -19.09
C VAL A 103 -12.18 20.03 -17.66
N ARG A 104 -11.21 19.21 -17.28
CA ARG A 104 -11.08 18.68 -15.92
C ARG A 104 -9.68 18.95 -15.38
N LYS A 105 -9.59 19.42 -14.13
CA LYS A 105 -8.33 19.50 -13.38
C LYS A 105 -8.30 18.43 -12.30
N ILE A 106 -7.21 17.66 -12.26
CA ILE A 106 -7.05 16.53 -11.36
C ILE A 106 -5.68 16.62 -10.70
N LYS A 107 -5.65 16.70 -9.37
CA LYS A 107 -4.42 16.61 -8.58
C LYS A 107 -4.20 15.17 -8.15
N VAL A 108 -3.10 14.57 -8.61
CA VAL A 108 -2.67 13.25 -8.20
C VAL A 108 -1.76 13.37 -6.98
N THR A 109 -2.03 12.58 -5.94
CA THR A 109 -1.16 12.41 -4.78
C THR A 109 -0.66 10.98 -4.76
N VAL A 110 0.66 10.81 -4.65
CA VAL A 110 1.29 9.48 -4.62
C VAL A 110 1.73 9.19 -3.20
N LYS A 111 1.25 8.07 -2.65
CA LYS A 111 1.53 7.61 -1.30
C LYS A 111 2.51 6.46 -1.31
N GLN A 112 3.29 6.33 -0.24
CA GLN A 112 4.11 5.15 -0.01
C GLN A 112 3.25 4.04 0.58
N PRO A 113 3.42 2.78 0.15
CA PRO A 113 2.88 1.64 0.88
C PRO A 113 3.43 1.62 2.32
N PRO A 114 2.73 0.97 3.28
CA PRO A 114 3.26 0.83 4.62
C PRO A 114 4.60 0.09 4.60
N LEU A 115 5.49 0.46 5.52
CA LEU A 115 6.74 -0.24 5.73
C LEU A 115 6.47 -1.70 6.08
N THR A 116 7.34 -2.57 5.60
CA THR A 116 7.30 -3.98 5.98
C THR A 116 7.63 -4.08 7.47
N PRO A 117 6.76 -4.68 8.29
CA PRO A 117 7.01 -4.78 9.71
C PRO A 117 8.14 -5.78 10.00
N SER A 118 8.76 -5.65 11.16
CA SER A 118 9.84 -6.52 11.62
C SER A 118 9.35 -7.49 12.68
N ILE A 119 9.63 -8.78 12.48
CA ILE A 119 9.35 -9.85 13.41
C ILE A 119 10.61 -10.20 14.20
N GLN A 120 10.52 -10.10 15.53
CA GLN A 120 11.53 -10.56 16.46
C GLN A 120 11.02 -11.75 17.26
N THR A 121 11.82 -12.82 17.34
CA THR A 121 11.53 -13.95 18.24
C THR A 121 11.95 -13.56 19.65
N VAL A 122 10.98 -13.43 20.55
CA VAL A 122 11.23 -13.12 21.97
C VAL A 122 11.57 -14.40 22.73
N THR A 123 10.79 -15.46 22.51
CA THR A 123 10.98 -16.77 23.15
C THR A 123 10.53 -17.88 22.21
N ASN A 124 11.27 -18.99 22.16
CA ASN A 124 10.92 -20.20 21.43
C ASN A 124 11.27 -21.49 22.19
N MET A 125 10.72 -21.66 23.39
CA MET A 125 11.13 -22.72 24.33
C MET A 125 10.13 -23.87 24.45
N SER A 126 10.62 -25.08 24.74
CA SER A 126 9.76 -26.22 25.05
C SER A 126 9.28 -26.19 26.51
N VAL A 127 7.96 -26.28 26.71
CA VAL A 127 7.29 -26.35 28.02
C VAL A 127 6.31 -27.52 28.00
N SER A 128 6.57 -28.53 28.84
CA SER A 128 5.68 -29.70 29.03
C SER A 128 5.27 -30.39 27.71
N GLY A 129 6.21 -30.58 26.78
CA GLY A 129 5.97 -31.26 25.51
C GLY A 129 5.33 -30.41 24.40
N ARG A 130 5.05 -29.13 24.67
CA ARG A 130 4.62 -28.13 23.68
C ARG A 130 5.68 -27.06 23.52
N CYS A 131 5.78 -26.44 22.35
CA CYS A 131 6.67 -25.30 22.14
C CYS A 131 5.91 -24.00 22.35
N LEU A 132 6.38 -23.16 23.27
CA LEU A 132 5.93 -21.79 23.47
C LEU A 132 6.71 -20.87 22.53
N LEU A 133 6.00 -20.24 21.60
CA LEU A 133 6.53 -19.19 20.74
C LEU A 133 5.92 -17.85 21.16
N VAL A 134 6.79 -16.90 21.50
CA VAL A 134 6.43 -15.50 21.73
C VAL A 134 7.21 -14.66 20.74
N MET A 135 6.49 -13.89 19.93
CA MET A 135 7.11 -13.03 18.91
C MET A 135 6.55 -11.63 18.98
N LEU A 136 7.38 -10.66 18.65
CA LEU A 136 7.05 -9.25 18.59
C LEU A 136 7.07 -8.83 17.12
N CYS A 137 5.98 -8.20 16.67
CA CYS A 137 5.94 -7.52 15.39
C CYS A 137 5.90 -6.02 15.63
N SER A 138 6.77 -5.27 14.95
CA SER A 138 6.84 -3.81 15.04
C SER A 138 6.90 -3.14 13.67
N SER A 139 6.35 -1.93 13.58
CA SER A 139 6.50 -1.04 12.43
C SER A 139 6.93 0.34 12.91
N LEU A 140 7.77 1.02 12.12
CA LEU A 140 8.13 2.42 12.34
C LEU A 140 7.02 3.38 11.90
N ASP A 141 6.09 2.93 11.06
CA ASP A 141 4.91 3.72 10.72
C ASP A 141 3.99 3.80 11.94
N GLU A 142 3.58 5.00 12.33
CA GLU A 142 2.70 5.23 13.49
C GLU A 142 1.22 5.00 13.13
N ASP A 143 0.84 5.26 11.88
CA ASP A 143 -0.54 5.20 11.39
C ASP A 143 -0.88 3.88 10.67
N VAL A 144 -0.44 2.74 11.24
CA VAL A 144 -0.69 1.41 10.63
C VAL A 144 -1.33 0.44 11.59
N GLU A 145 -2.16 -0.44 11.05
CA GLU A 145 -2.72 -1.57 11.77
C GLU A 145 -1.83 -2.80 11.56
N LEU A 146 -1.28 -3.32 12.65
CA LEU A 146 -0.56 -4.59 12.66
C LEU A 146 -1.51 -5.76 12.91
N SER A 147 -1.29 -6.86 12.19
CA SER A 147 -2.06 -8.10 12.29
C SER A 147 -1.16 -9.33 12.14
N TRP A 148 -1.57 -10.43 12.74
CA TRP A 148 -0.89 -11.72 12.62
C TRP A 148 -1.76 -12.74 11.88
N ASP A 149 -1.14 -13.52 11.01
CA ASP A 149 -1.66 -14.73 10.39
C ASP A 149 -0.68 -15.88 10.73
N SER A 150 -1.20 -17.04 11.12
CA SER A 150 -0.35 -18.15 11.60
C SER A 150 -0.93 -19.50 11.25
N GLU A 151 -0.04 -20.43 10.93
CA GLU A 151 -0.35 -21.82 10.63
C GLU A 151 0.62 -22.72 11.40
N PRO A 152 0.15 -23.50 12.40
CA PRO A 152 -1.24 -23.63 12.85
C PRO A 152 -1.78 -22.34 13.54
N PRO A 153 -3.11 -22.17 13.63
CA PRO A 153 -3.72 -20.98 14.24
C PRO A 153 -3.25 -20.75 15.67
N ALA A 154 -2.81 -19.53 15.95
CA ALA A 154 -2.44 -19.12 17.31
C ALA A 154 -3.65 -19.06 18.25
N GLN A 155 -3.38 -19.25 19.54
CA GLN A 155 -4.41 -19.25 20.60
C GLN A 155 -4.78 -17.83 21.08
N GLY A 156 -3.92 -16.85 20.84
CA GLY A 156 -4.20 -15.46 21.17
C GLY A 156 -3.14 -14.48 20.65
N PHE A 157 -3.56 -13.23 20.46
CA PHE A 157 -2.70 -12.11 20.06
C PHE A 157 -2.86 -11.01 21.10
N TYR A 158 -1.76 -10.46 21.59
CA TYR A 158 -1.77 -9.45 22.63
C TYR A 158 -1.21 -8.14 22.08
N ARG A 159 -2.05 -7.11 21.99
CA ARG A 159 -1.58 -5.76 21.66
C ARG A 159 -0.84 -5.22 22.88
N GLY A 160 0.48 -5.08 22.75
CA GLY A 160 1.32 -4.48 23.77
C GLY A 160 1.72 -3.06 23.36
N ASN A 161 1.67 -2.12 24.29
CA ASN A 161 2.30 -0.81 24.10
C ASN A 161 3.79 -0.96 24.39
N HIS A 162 4.64 -0.96 23.36
CA HIS A 162 6.06 -0.71 23.56
C HIS A 162 6.30 0.80 23.65
N GLY A 163 7.04 1.25 24.66
CA GLY A 163 7.40 2.64 24.89
C GLY A 163 8.45 3.22 23.92
N GLY A 164 8.42 2.80 22.64
CA GLY A 164 9.25 3.34 21.56
C GLY A 164 8.39 4.00 20.46
N PRO A 165 9.02 4.68 19.47
CA PRO A 165 8.27 5.22 18.33
C PRO A 165 7.68 4.09 17.46
N GLY A 166 6.50 4.31 16.91
CA GLY A 166 5.77 3.33 16.08
C GLY A 166 4.75 2.46 16.85
N VAL A 167 4.28 1.40 16.20
CA VAL A 167 3.29 0.45 16.75
C VAL A 167 3.85 -0.96 16.84
N SER A 168 3.37 -1.75 17.82
CA SER A 168 3.80 -3.13 18.02
C SER A 168 2.68 -4.05 18.50
N VAL A 169 2.78 -5.35 18.19
CA VAL A 169 1.84 -6.38 18.64
C VAL A 169 2.56 -7.70 18.91
N PHE A 170 2.24 -8.35 20.03
CA PHE A 170 2.78 -9.65 20.39
C PHE A 170 1.91 -10.79 19.87
N LEU A 171 2.58 -11.83 19.39
CA LEU A 171 2.01 -13.14 19.12
C LEU A 171 2.39 -14.10 20.25
N LEU A 172 1.41 -14.83 20.78
CA LEU A 172 1.65 -15.96 21.66
C LEU A 172 0.98 -17.20 21.06
N MET A 173 1.77 -18.23 20.80
CA MET A 173 1.26 -19.50 20.27
C MET A 173 1.95 -20.69 20.91
N PHE A 174 1.19 -21.77 21.11
CA PHE A 174 1.73 -23.08 21.46
C PHE A 174 1.62 -24.01 20.27
N ILE A 175 2.74 -24.51 19.76
CA ILE A 175 2.77 -25.59 18.76
C ILE A 175 3.14 -26.91 19.41
N ASN A 176 2.62 -28.01 18.88
CA ASN A 176 3.02 -29.33 19.36
C ASN A 176 4.51 -29.56 19.04
N SER A 177 5.25 -30.23 19.92
CA SER A 177 6.68 -30.50 19.70
C SER A 177 6.97 -31.39 18.49
N THR A 178 5.92 -32.03 17.93
CA THR A 178 5.97 -32.80 16.68
C THR A 178 5.99 -31.93 15.42
N TYR A 179 5.68 -30.63 15.51
CA TYR A 179 5.80 -29.70 14.39
C TYR A 179 7.25 -29.18 14.33
N ASP A 180 7.90 -29.33 13.18
CA ASP A 180 9.27 -28.82 12.96
C ASP A 180 9.32 -27.28 12.96
N SER A 181 8.29 -26.62 12.43
CA SER A 181 8.16 -25.16 12.40
C SER A 181 6.70 -24.71 12.29
N ALA A 182 6.42 -23.47 12.68
CA ALA A 182 5.15 -22.79 12.40
C ALA A 182 5.36 -21.77 11.28
N ARG A 183 4.38 -21.56 10.39
CA ARG A 183 4.39 -20.40 9.48
C ARG A 183 3.73 -19.25 10.22
N VAL A 184 4.46 -18.14 10.36
CA VAL A 184 3.93 -16.94 10.99
C VAL A 184 4.13 -15.76 10.06
N ASN A 185 3.07 -14.99 9.85
CA ASN A 185 3.02 -13.83 9.00
C ASN A 185 2.56 -12.61 9.82
N CYS A 186 3.37 -11.56 9.89
CA CYS A 186 2.91 -10.27 10.40
C CYS A 186 2.68 -9.31 9.25
N SER A 187 1.54 -8.63 9.24
CA SER A 187 1.18 -7.65 8.22
C SER A 187 0.93 -6.29 8.85
N SER A 188 1.56 -5.25 8.30
CA SER A 188 1.18 -3.85 8.50
C SER A 188 0.18 -3.46 7.43
N SER A 189 -0.86 -2.72 7.78
CA SER A 189 -1.84 -2.26 6.80
C SER A 189 -2.36 -0.86 7.07
N THR A 190 -2.66 -0.15 6.00
CA THR A 190 -3.26 1.18 6.01
C THR A 190 -4.42 1.19 5.03
N THR A 191 -5.42 2.05 5.28
CA THR A 191 -6.53 2.25 4.37
C THR A 191 -6.62 3.73 4.04
N THR A 192 -6.67 4.07 2.75
CA THR A 192 -7.06 5.42 2.34
C THR A 192 -7.91 5.39 1.10
N ASP A 193 -8.92 6.25 1.04
CA ASP A 193 -9.88 6.32 -0.08
C ASP A 193 -10.47 4.94 -0.42
N ASN A 194 -10.78 4.15 0.62
CA ASN A 194 -11.25 2.76 0.54
C ASN A 194 -10.28 1.74 -0.09
N ILE A 195 -9.04 2.13 -0.37
CA ILE A 195 -7.98 1.24 -0.85
C ILE A 195 -7.13 0.81 0.35
N ARG A 196 -7.16 -0.49 0.67
CA ARG A 196 -6.29 -1.09 1.69
C ARG A 196 -4.95 -1.47 1.06
N LYS A 197 -3.86 -1.05 1.69
CA LYS A 197 -2.51 -1.52 1.38
C LYS A 197 -1.88 -2.20 2.56
N SER A 198 -1.12 -3.24 2.28
CA SER A 198 -0.43 -4.00 3.30
C SER A 198 0.93 -4.44 2.83
N SER A 199 1.86 -4.45 3.77
CA SER A 199 3.17 -5.07 3.63
C SER A 199 3.30 -6.12 4.72
N SER A 200 4.05 -7.18 4.46
CA SER A 200 4.11 -8.29 5.39
C SER A 200 5.46 -8.97 5.42
N GLN A 201 5.76 -9.58 6.57
CA GLN A 201 6.91 -10.42 6.76
C GLN A 201 6.45 -11.81 7.20
N VAL A 202 6.96 -12.84 6.52
CA VAL A 202 6.69 -14.23 6.85
C VAL A 202 7.96 -14.88 7.36
N ILE A 203 7.89 -15.56 8.51
CA ILE A 203 8.98 -16.36 9.04
C ILE A 203 8.50 -17.75 9.45
N ARG A 204 9.45 -18.67 9.62
CA ARG A 204 9.21 -20.04 10.07
C ARG A 204 9.99 -20.33 11.35
N PRO A 205 9.51 -19.85 12.52
CA PRO A 205 10.17 -20.14 13.79
C PRO A 205 10.22 -21.64 14.04
N THR A 206 11.38 -22.10 14.49
CA THR A 206 11.60 -23.46 14.98
C THR A 206 11.61 -23.45 16.51
N CYS A 207 11.29 -24.60 17.10
CA CYS A 207 11.41 -24.76 18.54
C CYS A 207 12.89 -24.91 18.93
N ALA A 208 13.38 -24.10 19.86
CA ALA A 208 14.69 -24.36 20.44
C ALA A 208 14.60 -25.63 21.29
N GLY A 209 15.38 -26.65 20.91
CA GLY A 209 15.57 -27.85 21.73
C GLY A 209 16.13 -27.48 23.11
N LYS A 210 15.70 -28.22 24.15
CA LYS A 210 16.06 -28.07 25.58
C LYS A 210 17.39 -27.34 25.83
N ASN A 211 17.33 -26.04 26.09
CA ASN A 211 18.22 -25.41 27.06
C ASN A 211 17.43 -25.31 28.35
N ILE A 212 17.48 -26.39 29.14
CA ILE A 212 17.08 -26.38 30.54
C ILE A 212 18.09 -25.46 31.24
N LEU A 213 17.71 -24.20 31.46
CA LEU A 213 18.31 -23.43 32.54
C LEU A 213 17.76 -24.05 33.82
N PHE A 214 18.51 -25.01 34.38
CA PHE A 214 18.32 -25.42 35.76
C PHE A 214 18.57 -24.18 36.61
N ILE A 215 17.51 -23.56 37.11
CA ILE A 215 17.63 -22.77 38.34
C ILE A 215 17.87 -23.83 39.42
N SER A 216 19.15 -24.17 39.64
CA SER A 216 19.52 -24.91 40.84
C SER A 216 19.18 -24.01 42.02
N ASN A 217 18.05 -24.28 42.67
CA ASN A 217 17.87 -23.87 44.05
C ASN A 217 18.99 -24.55 44.85
N GLN A 218 20.06 -23.83 45.17
CA GLN A 218 20.95 -24.26 46.24
C GLN A 218 20.18 -24.12 47.56
N PRO A 219 20.11 -25.16 48.39
CA PRO A 219 19.66 -25.01 49.76
C PRO A 219 20.76 -24.27 50.52
N THR A 220 20.45 -23.07 51.02
CA THR A 220 21.26 -22.43 52.06
C THR A 220 21.12 -23.28 53.32
N THR A 221 22.02 -24.25 53.47
CA THR A 221 22.41 -24.76 54.77
C THR A 221 23.64 -23.99 55.20
N HIS A 222 23.53 -23.18 56.23
CA HIS A 222 24.61 -22.94 57.18
C HIS A 222 24.00 -22.52 58.52
N ASN A 223 23.97 -23.51 59.42
CA ASN A 223 24.03 -23.27 60.86
C ASN A 223 25.42 -22.70 61.19
N LEU A 224 25.44 -21.65 62.00
CA LEU A 224 26.24 -21.52 63.22
C LEU A 224 25.63 -20.40 64.08
#